data_AF-A0A7K2WNW6-F1
#
_entry.id   AF-A0A7K2WNW6-F1
#
_cell.length_a   1.000
_cell.length_b   1.000
_cell.length_c   1.000
_cell.angle_alpha   90.00
_cell.angle_beta   90.00
_cell.angle_gamma   90.00
#
_symmetry.space_group_name_H-M   'P 1'
#
loop_
_entity.id
_entity.type
_entity.pdbx_description
1 polymer ?
#
loop_
_entity_poly.entity_id
_entity_poly.type
_entity_poly.pdbx_seq_one_letter_code
_entity_poly.pdbx_strand_id
1 'polypeptide(L)'
;PPPPRSWADKDPEAAARLSAARAAVSALAERLNMPQENLITPDTVRRVCWEPPASPTPEAVAEALTSHGARAWQVTQVAPVLAEALSA
;
A
#
# COMPACT_ATOMS: atom_id res chain seq x y z
N PRO A 1 7.06 -9.73 5.52
CA PRO A 1 7.80 -8.63 6.18
C PRO A 1 7.92 -8.85 7.71
N PRO A 2 8.92 -8.26 8.39
CA PRO A 2 9.05 -8.32 9.85
C PRO A 2 7.86 -7.66 10.56
N PRO A 3 7.69 -7.85 11.88
CA PRO A 3 6.65 -7.18 12.64
C PRO A 3 6.71 -5.65 12.43
N PRO A 4 5.58 -4.94 12.23
CA PRO A 4 5.56 -3.50 11.95
C PRO A 4 6.35 -2.67 12.97
N ARG A 5 6.29 -3.09 14.24
CA ARG A 5 6.99 -2.44 15.36
C ARG A 5 8.51 -2.43 15.20
N SER A 6 9.06 -3.37 14.44
CA SER A 6 10.49 -3.49 14.19
C SER A 6 10.95 -2.76 12.93
N TRP A 7 10.04 -2.16 12.14
CA TRP A 7 10.41 -1.52 10.87
C TRP A 7 11.20 -0.24 11.10
N ALA A 8 10.78 0.62 12.03
CA ALA A 8 11.49 1.87 12.31
C ALA A 8 12.96 1.66 12.72
N ASP A 9 13.27 0.52 13.32
CA ASP A 9 14.61 0.12 13.72
C ASP A 9 15.41 -0.55 12.57
N LYS A 10 14.75 -1.35 11.72
CA LYS A 10 15.40 -2.10 10.64
C LYS A 10 15.53 -1.35 9.32
N ASP A 11 14.48 -0.62 8.95
CA ASP A 11 14.34 0.12 7.69
C ASP A 11 13.39 1.30 7.93
N PRO A 12 13.92 2.46 8.34
CA PRO A 12 13.10 3.65 8.61
C PRO A 12 12.39 4.18 7.36
N GLU A 13 12.94 3.96 6.16
CA GLU A 13 12.28 4.31 4.91
C GLU A 13 11.05 3.42 4.66
N ALA A 14 11.14 2.12 4.95
CA ALA A 14 9.98 1.22 4.89
C ALA A 14 8.89 1.64 5.89
N ALA A 15 9.29 2.09 7.09
CA ALA A 15 8.36 2.60 8.08
C ALA A 15 7.64 3.88 7.58
N ALA A 16 8.38 4.80 6.97
CA ALA A 16 7.82 6.01 6.36
C ALA A 16 6.85 5.68 5.23
N ARG A 17 7.26 4.81 4.28
CA ARG A 17 6.41 4.28 3.20
C ARG A 17 5.10 3.70 3.74
N LEU A 18 5.17 2.85 4.76
CA LEU A 18 3.99 2.23 5.37
C LEU A 18 3.07 3.26 6.04
N SER A 19 3.63 4.27 6.70
CA SER A 19 2.86 5.34 7.32
C SER A 19 2.09 6.16 6.27
N ALA A 20 2.78 6.59 5.21
CA ALA A 20 2.19 7.33 4.09
C ALA A 20 1.09 6.51 3.40
N ALA A 21 1.38 5.26 3.06
CA ALA A 21 0.43 4.35 2.43
C ALA A 21 -0.85 4.15 3.27
N ARG A 22 -0.71 3.98 4.58
CA ARG A 22 -1.87 3.83 5.49
C ARG A 22 -2.74 5.08 5.51
N ALA A 23 -2.14 6.26 5.63
CA ALA A 23 -2.89 7.51 5.60
C ALA A 23 -3.66 7.68 4.28
N ALA A 24 -3.01 7.37 3.15
CA ALA A 24 -3.58 7.50 1.83
C ALA A 24 -4.74 6.49 1.58
N VAL A 25 -4.57 5.23 2.00
CA VAL A 25 -5.61 4.19 1.92
C VAL A 25 -6.81 4.52 2.81
N SER A 26 -6.57 5.00 4.04
CA SER A 26 -7.66 5.47 4.92
C SER A 26 -8.44 6.62 4.28
N ALA A 27 -7.76 7.63 3.74
CA ALA A 27 -8.43 8.75 3.08
C ALA A 27 -9.23 8.31 1.83
N LEU A 28 -8.74 7.31 1.09
CA LEU A 28 -9.49 6.73 -0.04
C LEU A 28 -10.72 5.96 0.43
N ALA A 29 -10.61 5.15 1.49
CA ALA A 29 -11.73 4.40 2.04
C ALA A 29 -12.86 5.32 2.53
N GLU A 30 -12.51 6.41 3.20
CA GLU A 30 -13.44 7.46 3.63
C GLU A 30 -14.17 8.08 2.42
N ARG A 31 -13.43 8.44 1.35
CA ARG A 31 -14.02 8.98 0.11
C ARG A 31 -14.98 8.00 -0.58
N LEU A 32 -14.67 6.71 -0.52
CA LEU A 32 -15.52 5.66 -1.08
C LEU A 32 -16.63 5.21 -0.11
N ASN A 33 -16.72 5.81 1.08
CA ASN A 33 -17.69 5.50 2.12
C ASN A 33 -17.75 4.00 2.45
N MET A 34 -16.58 3.39 2.67
CA MET A 34 -16.48 1.99 3.06
C MET A 34 -15.34 1.74 4.07
N PRO A 35 -15.42 0.66 4.86
CA PRO A 35 -14.28 0.24 5.69
C PRO A 35 -13.03 -0.02 4.85
N GLN A 36 -11.85 0.41 5.32
CA GLN A 36 -10.59 0.18 4.59
C GLN A 36 -10.34 -1.31 4.31
N GLU A 37 -10.79 -2.18 5.21
CA GLU A 37 -10.63 -3.64 5.11
C GLU A 37 -11.40 -4.23 3.93
N ASN A 38 -12.48 -3.56 3.51
CA ASN A 38 -13.22 -3.90 2.29
C ASN A 38 -12.50 -3.39 1.03
N LEU A 39 -11.80 -2.26 1.15
CA LEU A 39 -11.03 -1.66 0.06
C LEU A 39 -9.76 -2.47 -0.26
N ILE A 40 -8.93 -2.76 0.74
CA ILE A 40 -7.69 -3.54 0.57
C ILE A 40 -7.24 -4.15 1.89
N THR A 41 -6.64 -5.35 1.85
CA THR A 41 -6.17 -5.98 3.09
C THR A 41 -4.94 -5.24 3.65
N PRO A 42 -4.85 -5.02 4.97
CA PRO A 42 -3.67 -4.40 5.58
C PRO A 42 -2.37 -5.18 5.34
N ASP A 43 -2.44 -6.51 5.17
CA ASP A 43 -1.29 -7.35 4.85
C ASP A 43 -0.76 -7.07 3.44
N THR A 44 -1.64 -6.94 2.45
CA THR A 44 -1.26 -6.57 1.08
C THR A 44 -0.50 -5.26 1.05
N VAL A 45 -1.01 -4.22 1.72
CA VAL A 45 -0.33 -2.91 1.82
C VAL A 45 1.04 -3.06 2.49
N ARG A 46 1.13 -3.85 3.58
CA ARG A 46 2.42 -4.11 4.25
C ARG A 46 3.42 -4.83 3.37
N ARG A 47 3.02 -5.76 2.50
CA ARG A 47 3.95 -6.45 1.60
C ARG A 47 4.50 -5.49 0.55
N VAL A 48 3.63 -4.72 -0.11
CA VAL A 48 4.02 -3.73 -1.11
C VAL A 48 4.91 -2.64 -0.50
N CYS A 49 4.61 -2.15 0.71
CA CYS A 49 5.46 -1.16 1.36
C CYS A 49 6.81 -1.73 1.83
N TRP A 50 6.94 -3.04 2.05
CA TRP A 50 8.19 -3.67 2.47
C TRP A 50 9.10 -3.95 1.28
N GLU A 51 8.53 -4.51 0.21
CA GLU A 51 9.20 -4.83 -1.05
C GLU A 51 8.52 -4.06 -2.19
N PRO A 52 8.72 -2.73 -2.27
CA PRO A 52 8.12 -1.92 -3.31
C PRO A 52 8.75 -2.24 -4.67
N PRO A 53 8.00 -2.05 -5.77
CA PRO A 53 8.60 -2.09 -7.11
C PRO A 53 9.71 -1.04 -7.24
N ALA A 54 10.75 -1.36 -8.01
CA ALA A 54 11.92 -0.48 -8.20
C ALA A 54 11.57 0.92 -8.74
N SER A 55 10.45 1.02 -9.45
CA SER A 55 9.82 2.29 -9.81
C SER A 55 8.34 2.20 -9.42
N PRO A 56 7.87 2.98 -8.43
CA PRO A 56 6.50 2.92 -7.92
C PRO A 56 5.51 3.64 -8.85
N THR A 57 5.44 3.23 -10.12
CA THR A 57 4.39 3.68 -11.02
C THR A 57 3.06 3.01 -10.66
N PRO A 58 1.90 3.62 -11.00
CA PRO A 58 0.59 2.99 -10.79
C PRO A 58 0.52 1.58 -11.40
N GLU A 59 1.12 1.37 -12.56
CA GLU A 59 1.16 0.08 -13.25
C GLU A 59 1.97 -0.96 -12.47
N ALA A 60 3.19 -0.63 -12.04
CA ALA A 60 4.03 -1.55 -11.28
C ALA A 60 3.41 -1.89 -9.91
N VAL A 61 2.79 -0.91 -9.26
CA VAL A 61 2.04 -1.13 -8.01
C VAL A 61 0.81 -2.00 -8.26
N ALA A 62 0.11 -1.82 -9.38
CA ALA A 62 -1.04 -2.65 -9.74
C ALA A 62 -0.65 -4.13 -9.93
N GLU A 63 0.49 -4.39 -10.56
CA GLU A 63 1.04 -5.74 -10.71
C GLU A 63 1.39 -6.36 -9.35
N ALA A 64 2.02 -5.59 -8.45
CA ALA A 64 2.34 -6.05 -7.10
C ALA A 64 1.07 -6.37 -6.28
N LEU A 65 0.05 -5.49 -6.33
CA LEU A 65 -1.23 -5.71 -5.65
C LEU A 65 -1.94 -6.97 -6.18
N THR A 66 -1.97 -7.13 -7.50
CA THR A 66 -2.57 -8.30 -8.17
C THR A 66 -1.86 -9.59 -7.77
N SER A 67 -0.52 -9.58 -7.73
CA SER A 67 0.31 -10.71 -7.29
C SER A 67 0.05 -11.11 -5.84
N HIS A 68 -0.47 -10.19 -5.02
CA HIS A 68 -0.92 -10.44 -3.65
C HIS A 68 -2.42 -10.74 -3.52
N GLY A 69 -3.12 -10.97 -4.63
CA GLY A 69 -4.52 -11.39 -4.64
C GLY A 69 -5.54 -10.26 -4.52
N ALA A 70 -5.13 -9.00 -4.70
CA ALA A 70 -6.09 -7.89 -4.77
C ALA A 70 -6.98 -8.04 -6.01
N ARG A 71 -8.28 -7.78 -5.84
CA ARG A 71 -9.26 -7.86 -6.94
C ARG A 71 -9.07 -6.68 -7.89
N ALA A 72 -9.42 -6.85 -9.17
CA ALA A 72 -9.26 -5.82 -10.19
C ALA A 72 -9.82 -4.44 -9.78
N TRP A 73 -11.03 -4.39 -9.20
CA TRP A 73 -11.62 -3.13 -8.75
C TRP A 73 -10.83 -2.49 -7.59
N GLN A 74 -10.25 -3.28 -6.68
CA GLN A 74 -9.41 -2.78 -5.57
C GLN A 74 -8.12 -2.21 -6.14
N VAL A 75 -7.50 -2.92 -7.09
CA VAL A 75 -6.29 -2.48 -7.78
C VAL A 75 -6.51 -1.15 -8.48
N THR A 76 -7.59 -1.00 -9.25
CA THR A 76 -7.95 0.26 -9.92
C THR A 76 -8.06 1.44 -8.95
N GLN A 77 -8.60 1.23 -7.75
CA GLN A 77 -8.75 2.30 -6.75
C GLN A 77 -7.43 2.59 -6.01
N VAL A 78 -6.69 1.55 -5.64
CA VAL A 78 -5.61 1.65 -4.63
C VAL A 78 -4.24 1.86 -5.28
N ALA A 79 -3.99 1.33 -6.47
CA ALA A 79 -2.70 1.45 -7.16
C ALA A 79 -2.22 2.91 -7.33
N PRO A 80 -3.03 3.88 -7.82
CA PRO A 80 -2.55 5.25 -7.98
C PRO A 80 -2.22 5.92 -6.64
N VAL A 81 -3.01 5.62 -5.60
CA VAL A 81 -2.83 6.19 -4.26
C VAL A 81 -1.57 5.64 -3.58
N LEU A 82 -1.29 4.34 -3.75
CA LEU A 82 -0.06 3.74 -3.23
C LEU A 82 1.19 4.15 -4.02
N ALA A 83 1.09 4.31 -5.34
CA ALA A 83 2.20 4.80 -6.17
C ALA A 83 2.69 6.19 -5.70
N GLU A 84 1.77 7.11 -5.44
CA GLU A 84 2.08 8.42 -4.88
C GLU A 84 2.73 8.31 -3.49
N ALA A 85 2.14 7.51 -2.60
CA ALA A 85 2.65 7.33 -1.23
C ALA A 85 4.03 6.65 -1.16
N LEU A 86 4.40 5.85 -2.16
CA LEU A 86 5.71 5.21 -2.25
C LEU A 86 6.77 6.11 -2.90
N SER A 87 6.36 7.20 -3.55
CA SER A 87 7.24 8.16 -4.22
C SER A 87 7.55 9.40 -3.37
N ALA A 88 6.91 9.53 -2.20
CA ALA A 88 7.03 10.65 -1.27
C ALA A 88 8.11 10.40 -0.22
#